data_AF-A0A3B9QYV1-F1
#
_entry.id   AF-A0A3B9QYV1-F1
#
_cell.length_a   1.000
_cell.length_b   1.000
_cell.length_c   1.000
_cell.angle_alpha   90.00
_cell.angle_beta   90.00
_cell.angle_gamma   90.00
#
_symmetry.space_group_name_H-M   'P 1'
#
loop_
_entity.id
_entity.type
_entity.pdbx_description
1 polymer ?
#
loop_
_entity_poly.entity_id
_entity_poly.type
_entity_poly.pdbx_seq_one_letter_code
_entity_poly.pdbx_strand_id
1 'polypeptide(L)'
;MTQIRAFQPRVVTSEHAGSVVGPAYDSMTPDERRSFRAANPQNYINVMRSVDDFPAGERPAEEQLLQENIDQLGQLLASGAYRQCDQDSVFIYQLSVDGHSQTGIVAE
;
A
#
# COMPACT_ATOMS: atom_id res chain seq x y z
N MET A 1 -1.27 -1.26 28.98
CA MET A 1 -0.33 -0.30 28.37
C MET A 1 -0.05 -0.78 26.96
N THR A 2 -0.18 0.09 25.95
CA THR A 2 0.26 -0.21 24.58
C THR A 2 1.78 -0.34 24.60
N GLN A 3 2.31 -1.47 24.13
CA GLN A 3 3.75 -1.65 23.97
C GLN A 3 4.12 -1.23 22.54
N ILE A 4 5.29 -0.62 22.37
CA ILE A 4 5.87 -0.31 21.05
C ILE A 4 7.02 -1.28 20.86
N ARG A 5 6.88 -2.22 19.93
CA ARG A 5 7.88 -3.25 19.64
C ARG A 5 8.41 -3.05 18.23
N ALA A 6 9.73 -3.14 18.11
CA ALA A 6 10.37 -3.21 16.82
C ALA A 6 10.01 -4.55 16.13
N PHE A 7 9.93 -4.53 14.82
CA PHE A 7 9.64 -5.70 13.97
C PHE A 7 10.58 -5.68 12.77
N GLN A 8 10.54 -6.68 11.89
CA GLN A 8 11.35 -6.66 10.65
C GLN A 8 10.55 -6.06 9.49
N PRO A 9 10.60 -4.73 9.25
CA PRO A 9 9.84 -4.11 8.19
C PRO A 9 10.42 -4.45 6.81
N ARG A 10 9.54 -4.32 5.82
CA ARG A 10 9.92 -4.14 4.42
C ARG A 10 9.69 -2.69 4.03
N VAL A 11 10.70 -2.06 3.43
CA VAL A 11 10.63 -0.66 2.97
C VAL A 11 10.82 -0.59 1.47
N VAL A 12 10.09 0.31 0.82
CA VAL A 12 10.23 0.53 -0.61
C VAL A 12 11.65 1.00 -0.94
N THR A 13 12.23 0.47 -2.00
CA THR A 13 13.55 0.88 -2.49
C THR A 13 13.45 2.27 -3.14
N SER A 14 14.52 3.06 -3.07
CA SER A 14 14.53 4.43 -3.60
C SER A 14 14.21 4.48 -5.11
N GLU A 15 14.64 3.47 -5.87
CA GLU A 15 14.35 3.32 -7.30
C GLU A 15 12.85 3.17 -7.57
N HIS A 16 12.12 2.47 -6.70
CA HIS A 16 10.71 2.15 -6.90
C HIS A 16 9.76 3.07 -6.14
N ALA A 17 10.28 3.97 -5.30
CA ALA A 17 9.49 4.88 -4.48
C ALA A 17 8.48 5.71 -5.28
N GLY A 18 8.86 6.16 -6.49
CA GLY A 18 8.00 6.96 -7.35
C GLY A 18 6.85 6.21 -8.04
N SER A 19 6.96 4.88 -8.20
CA SER A 19 5.96 4.07 -8.91
C SER A 19 5.11 3.20 -7.98
N VAL A 20 5.68 2.77 -6.86
CA VAL A 20 5.06 1.77 -5.96
C VAL A 20 4.22 2.42 -4.87
N VAL A 21 4.64 3.57 -4.33
CA VAL A 21 3.92 4.22 -3.24
C VAL A 21 2.54 4.68 -3.72
N GLY A 22 1.50 4.22 -3.03
CA GLY A 22 0.11 4.49 -3.40
C GLY A 22 -0.35 5.91 -3.03
N PRO A 23 -1.33 6.47 -3.77
CA PRO A 23 -2.03 7.68 -3.36
C PRO A 23 -2.92 7.42 -2.13
N ALA A 24 -3.56 8.47 -1.61
CA ALA A 24 -4.57 8.34 -0.56
C ALA A 24 -5.81 7.62 -1.10
N TYR A 25 -5.84 6.28 -0.95
CA TYR A 25 -6.88 5.39 -1.49
C TYR A 25 -8.31 5.87 -1.16
N ASP A 26 -8.54 6.24 0.10
CA ASP A 26 -9.85 6.67 0.60
C ASP A 26 -10.28 8.06 0.11
N SER A 27 -9.37 8.83 -0.50
CA SER A 27 -9.67 10.13 -1.12
C SER A 27 -10.03 10.01 -2.60
N MET A 28 -10.05 8.80 -3.15
CA MET A 28 -10.38 8.54 -4.55
C MET A 28 -11.74 7.85 -4.66
N THR A 29 -12.51 8.18 -5.69
CA THR A 29 -13.69 7.43 -6.10
C THR A 29 -13.31 6.09 -6.74
N PRO A 30 -14.21 5.10 -6.80
CA PRO A 30 -13.95 3.83 -7.49
C PRO A 30 -13.46 3.99 -8.94
N ASP A 31 -13.99 4.96 -9.68
CA ASP A 31 -13.61 5.18 -11.08
C ASP A 31 -12.24 5.87 -11.22
N GLU A 32 -11.89 6.76 -10.30
CA GLU A 32 -10.53 7.31 -10.21
C GLU A 32 -9.53 6.21 -9.89
N ARG A 33 -9.86 5.31 -8.95
CA ARG A 33 -9.00 4.16 -8.63
C ARG A 33 -8.84 3.22 -9.82
N ARG A 34 -9.93 2.88 -10.52
CA ARG A 34 -9.89 2.07 -11.75
C ARG A 34 -8.96 2.67 -12.80
N SER A 35 -9.09 3.97 -13.06
CA SER A 35 -8.29 4.70 -14.05
C SER A 35 -6.82 4.78 -13.63
N PHE A 36 -6.55 5.10 -12.36
CA PHE A 36 -5.19 5.18 -11.82
C PHE A 36 -4.47 3.84 -11.88
N ARG A 37 -5.17 2.75 -11.53
CA ARG A 37 -4.63 1.38 -11.60
C ARG A 37 -4.21 1.00 -13.01
N ALA A 38 -5.04 1.29 -14.01
CA ALA A 38 -4.72 1.01 -15.41
C ALA A 38 -3.46 1.75 -15.89
N ALA A 39 -3.23 2.97 -15.40
CA ALA A 39 -2.04 3.75 -15.71
C ALA A 39 -0.79 3.35 -14.88
N ASN A 40 -0.98 2.71 -13.72
CA ASN A 40 0.08 2.43 -12.75
C ASN A 40 0.11 0.95 -12.33
N PRO A 41 0.55 0.03 -13.21
CA PRO A 41 0.49 -1.41 -12.96
C PRO A 41 1.36 -1.88 -11.79
N GLN A 42 2.43 -1.15 -11.47
CA GLN A 42 3.34 -1.47 -10.35
C GLN A 42 3.00 -0.75 -9.04
N ASN A 43 1.86 -0.05 -8.97
CA ASN A 43 1.52 0.71 -7.77
C ASN A 43 0.83 -0.17 -6.73
N TYR A 44 1.09 0.11 -5.45
CA TYR A 44 0.50 -0.60 -4.31
C TYR A 44 -1.04 -0.51 -4.27
N ILE A 45 -1.65 0.46 -4.97
CA ILE A 45 -3.10 0.50 -5.14
C ILE A 45 -3.69 -0.80 -5.73
N ASN A 46 -2.89 -1.57 -6.48
CA ASN A 46 -3.29 -2.86 -7.04
C ASN A 46 -3.37 -3.99 -6.00
N VAL A 47 -2.76 -3.79 -4.82
CA VAL A 47 -2.81 -4.72 -3.67
C VAL A 47 -4.02 -4.46 -2.77
N MET A 48 -4.63 -3.27 -2.89
CA MET A 48 -5.71 -2.80 -2.01
C MET A 48 -7.07 -2.81 -2.69
N ARG A 49 -7.24 -3.61 -3.74
CA ARG A 49 -8.47 -3.59 -4.55
C ARG A 49 -9.67 -4.03 -3.71
N SER A 50 -10.76 -3.29 -3.81
CA SER A 50 -12.04 -3.57 -3.15
C SER A 50 -13.11 -3.99 -4.17
N VAL A 51 -14.16 -4.68 -3.70
CA VAL A 51 -15.34 -5.04 -4.52
C VAL A 51 -16.00 -3.80 -5.12
N ASP A 52 -15.94 -2.66 -4.42
CA ASP A 52 -16.49 -1.40 -4.91
C ASP A 52 -15.72 -0.84 -6.11
N ASP A 53 -14.50 -1.31 -6.37
CA ASP A 53 -13.73 -0.93 -7.56
C ASP A 53 -14.25 -1.58 -8.85
N PHE A 54 -15.30 -2.40 -8.77
CA PHE A 54 -15.90 -3.08 -9.91
C PHE A 54 -17.30 -2.53 -10.19
N PRO A 55 -17.71 -2.43 -11.47
CA PRO A 55 -19.11 -2.19 -11.81
C PRO A 55 -20.00 -3.23 -11.12
N ALA A 56 -21.22 -2.85 -10.74
CA ALA A 56 -22.10 -3.72 -9.95
C ALA A 56 -22.34 -5.11 -10.59
N GLY A 57 -22.30 -5.20 -11.93
CA GLY A 57 -22.46 -6.45 -12.68
C GLY A 57 -21.20 -7.30 -12.85
N GLU A 58 -20.04 -6.83 -12.40
CA GLU A 58 -18.72 -7.46 -12.61
C GLU A 58 -17.96 -7.70 -11.30
N ARG A 59 -18.66 -7.64 -10.16
CA ARG A 59 -18.06 -7.83 -8.84
C ARG A 59 -17.62 -9.30 -8.66
N PRO A 60 -16.32 -9.57 -8.43
CA PRO A 60 -15.85 -10.91 -8.15
C PRO A 60 -16.28 -11.36 -6.75
N ALA A 61 -16.11 -12.66 -6.47
CA ALA A 61 -16.17 -13.15 -5.10
C ALA A 61 -15.03 -12.55 -4.26
N GLU A 62 -15.27 -12.32 -2.97
CA GLU A 62 -14.27 -11.76 -2.05
C GLU A 62 -13.00 -12.62 -1.98
N GLU A 63 -13.14 -13.94 -2.02
CA GLU A 63 -12.01 -14.89 -2.02
C GLU A 63 -11.13 -14.73 -3.26
N GLN A 64 -11.75 -14.56 -4.44
CA GLN A 64 -11.01 -14.31 -5.68
C GLN A 64 -10.28 -12.97 -5.60
N LEU A 65 -10.95 -11.93 -5.12
CA LEU A 65 -10.35 -10.60 -4.97
C LEU A 65 -9.18 -10.60 -3.99
N LEU A 66 -9.32 -11.31 -2.86
CA LEU A 66 -8.24 -11.48 -1.89
C LEU A 66 -7.04 -12.18 -2.53
N GLN A 67 -7.27 -13.24 -3.29
CA GLN A 67 -6.20 -13.93 -4.00
C GLN A 67 -5.50 -13.02 -5.02
N GLU A 68 -6.26 -12.23 -5.79
CA GLU A 68 -5.69 -11.24 -6.71
C GLU A 68 -4.82 -10.22 -5.98
N ASN A 69 -5.26 -9.71 -4.82
CA ASN A 69 -4.49 -8.78 -4.01
C ASN A 69 -3.19 -9.41 -3.45
N ILE A 70 -3.25 -10.67 -3.01
CA ILE A 70 -2.09 -11.45 -2.58
C ILE A 70 -1.09 -11.62 -3.73
N ASP A 71 -1.57 -11.96 -4.92
CA ASP A 71 -0.73 -12.17 -6.10
C ASP A 71 -0.03 -10.86 -6.51
N GLN A 72 -0.75 -9.74 -6.46
CA GLN A 72 -0.18 -8.41 -6.74
C GLN A 72 0.90 -8.03 -5.70
N LEU A 73 0.66 -8.29 -4.43
CA LEU A 73 1.69 -8.09 -3.40
C LEU A 73 2.92 -8.96 -3.68
N GLY A 74 2.70 -10.23 -4.03
CA GLY A 74 3.76 -11.17 -4.40
C GLY A 74 4.61 -10.64 -5.56
N GLN A 75 3.99 -10.07 -6.59
CA GLN A 75 4.68 -9.47 -7.74
C GLN A 75 5.55 -8.27 -7.33
N LEU A 76 5.04 -7.36 -6.48
CA LEU A 76 5.84 -6.22 -5.99
C LEU A 76 7.02 -6.68 -5.12
N LEU A 77 6.83 -7.72 -4.31
CA LEU A 77 7.91 -8.27 -3.51
C LEU A 77 8.98 -8.94 -4.39
N ALA A 78 8.56 -9.69 -5.42
CA ALA A 78 9.46 -10.34 -6.36
C ALA A 78 10.21 -9.36 -7.28
N SER A 79 9.66 -8.18 -7.54
CA SER A 79 10.28 -7.16 -8.40
C SER A 79 11.46 -6.44 -7.75
N GLY A 80 11.72 -6.65 -6.45
CA GLY A 80 12.71 -5.88 -5.70
C GLY A 80 12.23 -4.47 -5.31
N ALA A 81 10.93 -4.19 -5.44
CA ALA A 81 10.36 -2.93 -5.00
C ALA A 81 10.49 -2.73 -3.48
N TYR A 82 10.59 -3.81 -2.72
CA TYR A 82 10.72 -3.79 -1.27
C TYR A 82 12.01 -4.49 -0.84
N ARG A 83 12.77 -3.86 0.06
CA ARG A 83 13.85 -4.51 0.79
C ARG A 83 13.42 -4.82 2.22
N GLN A 84 13.80 -5.97 2.73
CA GLN A 84 13.69 -6.27 4.16
C GLN A 84 14.79 -5.54 4.92
N CYS A 85 14.48 -4.98 6.08
CA CYS A 85 15.48 -4.42 6.98
C CYS A 85 16.23 -5.53 7.70
N ASP A 86 17.54 -5.36 7.89
CA ASP A 86 18.43 -6.37 8.51
C ASP A 86 18.23 -6.50 10.03
N GLN A 87 17.57 -5.52 10.63
CA GLN A 87 17.36 -5.42 12.07
C GLN A 87 15.91 -5.06 12.37
N ASP A 88 15.45 -5.52 13.53
CA ASP A 88 14.17 -5.10 14.06
C ASP A 88 14.17 -3.57 14.20
N SER A 89 13.20 -2.92 13.58
CA SER A 89 13.11 -1.47 13.43
C SER A 89 11.69 -0.99 13.66
N VAL A 90 11.55 0.31 13.92
CA VAL A 90 10.27 1.03 13.86
C VAL A 90 10.33 2.05 12.74
N PHE A 91 9.22 2.30 12.06
CA PHE A 91 9.14 3.35 11.05
C PHE A 91 8.54 4.61 11.67
N ILE A 92 9.25 5.73 11.55
CA ILE A 92 8.80 7.03 12.04
C ILE A 92 8.57 7.93 10.83
N TYR A 93 7.40 8.54 10.75
CA TYR A 93 7.08 9.53 9.72
C TYR A 93 6.46 10.77 10.35
N GLN A 94 6.53 11.89 9.63
CA GLN A 94 5.86 13.12 10.01
C GLN A 94 5.03 13.63 8.85
N LEU A 95 3.79 13.99 9.13
CA LEU A 95 2.90 14.70 8.21
C LEU A 95 2.79 16.15 8.68
N SER A 96 2.95 17.09 7.76
CA SER A 96 2.82 18.52 8.03
C SER A 96 1.85 19.16 7.06
N VAL A 97 0.81 19.80 7.57
CA VAL A 97 -0.25 20.48 6.80
C VAL A 97 -0.66 21.74 7.56
N ASP A 98 -0.73 22.88 6.87
CA ASP A 98 -1.22 24.17 7.40
C ASP A 98 -0.66 24.57 8.78
N GLY A 99 0.65 24.38 8.99
CA GLY A 99 1.34 24.71 10.25
C GLY A 99 1.13 23.70 11.38
N HIS A 100 0.32 22.66 11.17
CA HIS A 100 0.23 21.50 12.06
C HIS A 100 1.23 20.41 11.64
N SER A 101 1.80 19.69 12.61
CA SER A 101 2.67 18.54 12.35
C SER A 101 2.33 17.39 13.29
N GLN A 102 2.19 16.20 12.72
CA GLN A 102 1.92 14.96 13.45
C GLN A 102 2.98 13.93 13.12
N THR A 103 3.61 13.38 14.15
CA THR A 103 4.57 12.29 14.03
C THR A 103 3.88 10.96 14.30
N GLY A 104 3.94 10.04 13.34
CA GLY A 104 3.43 8.68 13.46
C GLY A 104 4.57 7.67 13.65
N ILE A 105 4.26 6.58 14.35
CA ILE A 105 5.15 5.44 14.52
C ILE A 105 4.41 4.19 14.02
N VAL A 106 5.09 3.37 13.22
CA VAL A 106 4.65 2.03 12.84
C VAL A 106 5.54 1.03 13.56
N ALA A 107 4.91 0.17 14.37
CA ALA A 107 5.53 -0.79 15.29
C ALA A 107 4.52 -1.92 15.62
N GLU A 108 4.98 -3.00 16.24
CA GLU A 108 4.15 -4.10 16.79
C GLU A 108 3.75 -3.90 18.27
#